data_AF-A0A7X8M6F0-F1
#
_entry.id   AF-A0A7X8M6F0-F1
#
_cell.length_a   1.000
_cell.length_b   1.000
_cell.length_c   1.000
_cell.angle_alpha   90.00
_cell.angle_beta   90.00
_cell.angle_gamma   90.00
#
_symmetry.space_group_name_H-M   'P 1'
#
loop_
_entity.id
_entity.type
_entity.pdbx_description
1 polymer ?
#
loop_
_entity_poly.entity_id
_entity_poly.type
_entity_poly.pdbx_seq_one_letter_code
_entity_poly.pdbx_strand_id
1 'polypeptide(L)'
;MANKAINRSDFEKTLRLYLKQAREKLDGDLSGTREAIKLIAADKTRSFIEITDRGLSKDEREFLKSLIISSMRYSFCYGYGIGKFEGNTNERVYL
;
A
#
# COMPACT_ATOMS: atom_id res chain seq x y z
N MET A 1 -16.33 -29.20 6.49
CA MET A 1 -15.38 -28.45 5.62
C MET A 1 -16.03 -27.31 4.82
N ALA A 2 -17.33 -27.37 4.47
CA ALA A 2 -18.03 -26.31 3.76
C ALA A 2 -18.04 -24.94 4.48
N ASN A 3 -18.20 -24.90 5.81
CA ASN A 3 -18.21 -23.65 6.59
C ASN A 3 -16.90 -22.86 6.57
N LYS A 4 -15.75 -23.53 6.39
CA LYS A 4 -14.43 -22.85 6.35
C LYS A 4 -14.17 -22.18 4.98
N ALA A 5 -14.72 -22.76 3.90
CA ALA A 5 -14.62 -22.22 2.55
C ALA A 5 -15.53 -21.01 2.32
N ILE A 6 -16.75 -21.02 2.89
CA ILE A 6 -17.69 -19.90 2.86
C ILE A 6 -17.07 -18.67 3.55
N ASN A 7 -16.53 -18.86 4.74
CA ASN A 7 -15.87 -17.79 5.51
C ASN A 7 -14.64 -17.21 4.79
N ARG A 8 -13.85 -18.04 4.08
CA ARG A 8 -12.71 -17.58 3.26
C ARG A 8 -13.17 -16.76 2.04
N SER A 9 -14.24 -17.17 1.37
CA SER A 9 -14.79 -16.44 0.22
C SER A 9 -15.31 -15.06 0.63
N ASP A 10 -15.98 -14.98 1.77
CA ASP A 10 -16.55 -13.72 2.26
C ASP A 10 -15.49 -12.78 2.81
N PHE A 11 -14.43 -13.32 3.45
CA PHE A 11 -13.23 -12.57 3.77
C PHE A 11 -12.58 -11.98 2.50
N GLU A 12 -12.33 -12.79 1.47
CA GLU A 12 -11.67 -12.31 0.25
C GLU A 12 -12.50 -11.24 -0.47
N LYS A 13 -13.82 -11.41 -0.56
CA LYS A 13 -14.73 -10.39 -1.13
C LYS A 13 -14.65 -9.09 -0.36
N THR A 14 -14.71 -9.16 0.97
CA THR A 14 -14.67 -7.99 1.85
C THR A 14 -13.32 -7.28 1.75
N LEU A 15 -12.22 -8.03 1.68
CA LEU A 15 -10.88 -7.47 1.47
C LEU A 15 -10.76 -6.75 0.14
N ARG A 16 -11.23 -7.38 -0.95
CA ARG A 16 -11.25 -6.74 -2.27
C ARG A 16 -12.05 -5.44 -2.26
N LEU A 17 -13.18 -5.40 -1.56
CA LEU A 17 -13.99 -4.20 -1.40
C LEU A 17 -13.20 -3.09 -0.68
N TYR A 18 -12.56 -3.39 0.45
CA TYR A 18 -11.78 -2.38 1.18
C TYR A 18 -10.54 -1.92 0.41
N LEU A 19 -9.86 -2.82 -0.31
CA LEU A 19 -8.75 -2.44 -1.19
C LEU A 19 -9.20 -1.49 -2.30
N LYS A 20 -10.39 -1.72 -2.87
CA LYS A 20 -11.00 -0.83 -3.87
C LYS A 20 -11.28 0.55 -3.26
N GLN A 21 -11.95 0.60 -2.11
CA GLN A 21 -12.22 1.86 -1.40
C GLN A 21 -10.93 2.62 -1.03
N ALA A 22 -9.90 1.90 -0.58
CA ALA A 22 -8.61 2.49 -0.25
C ALA A 22 -7.98 3.15 -1.47
N ARG A 23 -8.05 2.48 -2.63
CA ARG A 23 -7.54 3.02 -3.90
C ARG A 23 -8.31 4.26 -4.33
N GLU A 24 -9.64 4.20 -4.32
CA GLU A 24 -10.51 5.35 -4.65
C GLU A 24 -10.20 6.55 -3.74
N LYS A 25 -10.04 6.31 -2.44
CA LYS A 25 -9.68 7.36 -1.47
C LYS A 25 -8.25 7.88 -1.69
N LEU A 26 -7.30 7.00 -1.99
CA LEU A 26 -5.93 7.38 -2.26
C LEU A 26 -5.82 8.20 -3.55
N ASP A 27 -6.65 7.94 -4.56
CA ASP A 27 -6.62 8.61 -5.87
C ASP A 27 -7.48 9.87 -5.94
N GLY A 28 -8.58 9.93 -5.20
CA GLY A 28 -9.39 11.13 -5.05
C GLY A 28 -8.87 12.01 -3.91
N ASP A 29 -9.24 11.65 -2.70
CA ASP A 29 -9.27 12.53 -1.54
C ASP A 29 -7.89 12.84 -0.93
N LEU A 30 -6.93 11.92 -1.07
CA LEU A 30 -5.66 11.99 -0.35
C LEU A 30 -4.50 12.52 -1.21
N SER A 31 -4.67 13.70 -1.81
CA SER A 31 -3.64 14.33 -2.64
C SER A 31 -2.33 14.54 -1.89
N GLY A 32 -2.37 15.01 -0.64
CA GLY A 32 -1.19 15.17 0.21
C GLY A 32 -0.44 13.87 0.43
N THR A 33 -1.14 12.75 0.64
CA THR A 33 -0.52 11.43 0.76
C THR A 33 0.15 10.99 -0.54
N ARG A 34 -0.47 11.25 -1.70
CA ARG A 34 0.13 10.92 -3.00
C ARG A 34 1.43 11.70 -3.23
N GLU A 35 1.46 12.99 -2.90
CA GLU A 35 2.67 13.79 -3.01
C GLU A 35 3.75 13.36 -2.02
N ALA A 36 3.38 13.04 -0.77
CA ALA A 36 4.31 12.50 0.21
C ALA A 36 4.96 11.19 -0.27
N ILE A 37 4.19 10.28 -0.88
CA ILE A 37 4.71 9.03 -1.47
C ILE A 37 5.76 9.33 -2.55
N LYS A 38 5.52 10.31 -3.44
CA LYS A 38 6.48 10.70 -4.48
C LYS A 38 7.78 11.25 -3.89
N LEU A 39 7.67 12.11 -2.86
CA LEU A 39 8.83 12.66 -2.16
C LEU A 39 9.65 11.57 -1.48
N ILE A 40 9.00 10.63 -0.80
CA ILE A 40 9.65 9.48 -0.17
C ILE A 40 10.33 8.60 -1.22
N ALA A 41 9.68 8.33 -2.36
CA ALA A 41 10.28 7.55 -3.43
C ALA A 41 11.56 8.21 -3.98
N ALA A 42 11.54 9.53 -4.18
CA ALA A 42 12.71 10.28 -4.61
C ALA A 42 13.87 10.21 -3.60
N ASP A 43 13.56 10.38 -2.32
CA ASP A 43 14.53 10.26 -1.22
C ASP A 43 15.13 8.85 -1.17
N LYS A 44 14.29 7.80 -1.21
CA LYS A 44 14.75 6.40 -1.18
C LYS A 44 15.58 6.02 -2.40
N THR A 45 15.27 6.55 -3.58
CA THR A 45 16.11 6.35 -4.76
C THR A 45 17.48 7.01 -4.59
N ARG A 46 17.55 8.21 -4.01
CA ARG A 46 18.83 8.85 -3.67
C ARG A 46 19.62 8.02 -2.67
N SER A 47 19.00 7.61 -1.56
CA SER A 47 19.67 6.77 -0.54
C SER A 47 20.15 5.44 -1.12
N PHE A 48 19.41 4.83 -2.04
CA PHE A 48 19.85 3.61 -2.71
C PHE A 48 21.16 3.83 -3.49
N ILE A 49 21.26 4.92 -4.25
CA ILE A 49 22.47 5.27 -5.00
C ILE A 49 23.65 5.49 -4.05
N GLU A 50 23.43 6.23 -2.96
CA GLU A 50 24.46 6.53 -1.95
C GLU A 50 24.96 5.26 -1.25
N ILE A 51 24.06 4.35 -0.85
CA ILE A 51 24.40 3.12 -0.13
C ILE A 51 25.10 2.10 -1.03
N THR A 52 24.67 2.01 -2.30
CA THR A 52 25.22 1.02 -3.24
C THR A 52 26.49 1.49 -3.94
N ASP A 53 26.87 2.76 -3.77
CA ASP A 53 27.93 3.45 -4.51
C ASP A 53 27.82 3.22 -6.04
N ARG A 54 26.57 3.06 -6.52
CA ARG A 54 26.26 2.79 -7.91
C ARG A 54 25.38 3.88 -8.47
N GLY A 55 25.91 4.59 -9.45
CA GLY A 55 25.13 5.48 -10.29
C GLY A 55 24.04 4.71 -11.03
N LEU A 56 22.85 5.33 -11.11
CA LEU A 56 21.77 4.90 -11.99
C LEU A 56 21.60 5.93 -13.11
N SER A 57 21.31 5.45 -14.31
CA SER A 57 20.83 6.27 -15.43
C SER A 57 19.49 6.93 -15.08
N LYS A 58 19.08 7.92 -15.88
CA LYS A 58 17.79 8.60 -15.68
C LYS A 58 16.62 7.62 -15.71
N ASP A 59 16.63 6.68 -16.66
CA ASP A 59 15.54 5.73 -16.84
C ASP A 59 15.49 4.70 -15.71
N GLU A 60 16.65 4.22 -15.24
CA GLU A 60 16.72 3.34 -14.06
C GLU A 60 16.22 4.05 -12.79
N ARG A 61 16.53 5.34 -12.62
CA ARG A 61 16.02 6.14 -11.48
C ARG A 61 14.51 6.29 -11.53
N GLU A 62 13.94 6.56 -12.71
CA GLU A 62 12.49 6.66 -12.83
C GLU A 62 11.79 5.32 -12.64
N PHE A 63 12.37 4.24 -13.15
CA PHE A 63 11.86 2.90 -12.92
C PHE A 63 11.86 2.56 -11.41
N LEU A 64 12.97 2.80 -10.71
CA LEU A 64 13.07 2.55 -9.27
C LEU A 64 12.07 3.41 -8.48
N LYS A 65 11.94 4.70 -8.79
CA LYS A 65 10.94 5.56 -8.15
C LYS A 65 9.52 5.04 -8.40
N SER A 66 9.18 4.67 -9.62
CA SER A 66 7.87 4.12 -9.96
C SER A 66 7.56 2.82 -9.20
N LEU A 67 8.56 1.94 -9.05
CA LEU A 67 8.44 0.72 -8.27
C LEU A 67 8.17 1.01 -6.78
N ILE A 68 8.89 1.96 -6.19
CA ILE A 68 8.71 2.37 -4.79
C ILE A 68 7.32 3.01 -4.60
N ILE A 69 6.92 3.94 -5.47
CA ILE A 69 5.60 4.58 -5.45
C ILE A 69 4.50 3.51 -5.50
N SER A 70 4.59 2.57 -6.44
CA SER A 70 3.61 1.51 -6.61
C SER A 70 3.52 0.64 -5.36
N SER A 71 4.67 0.23 -4.82
CA SER A 71 4.76 -0.57 -3.59
C SER A 71 4.13 0.16 -2.40
N MET A 72 4.45 1.44 -2.19
CA MET A 72 3.89 2.24 -1.10
C MET A 72 2.37 2.43 -1.24
N ARG A 73 1.87 2.66 -2.46
CA ARG A 73 0.42 2.75 -2.72
C ARG A 73 -0.27 1.42 -2.41
N TYR A 74 0.35 0.28 -2.74
CA TYR A 74 -0.17 -1.03 -2.34
C TYR A 74 -0.18 -1.22 -0.83
N SER A 75 0.93 -0.92 -0.15
CA SER A 75 1.01 -1.00 1.32
C SER A 75 -0.06 -0.13 2.00
N PHE A 76 -0.30 1.09 1.49
CA PHE A 76 -1.38 1.94 1.96
C PHE A 76 -2.74 1.24 1.83
N CYS A 77 -3.04 0.67 0.66
CA CYS A 77 -4.32 0.03 0.41
C CYS A 77 -4.53 -1.18 1.34
N TYR A 78 -3.51 -2.02 1.51
CA TYR A 78 -3.57 -3.15 2.43
C TYR A 78 -3.71 -2.71 3.89
N GLY A 79 -2.96 -1.69 4.33
CA GLY A 79 -3.09 -1.14 5.68
C GLY A 79 -4.49 -0.61 5.96
N TYR A 80 -5.10 0.09 4.99
CA TYR A 80 -6.49 0.50 5.08
C TYR A 80 -7.45 -0.69 5.17
N GLY A 81 -7.26 -1.71 4.32
CA GLY A 81 -8.11 -2.89 4.29
C GLY A 81 -8.08 -3.68 5.59
N ILE A 82 -6.88 -3.94 6.11
CA ILE A 82 -6.67 -4.63 7.40
C ILE A 82 -7.29 -3.80 8.53
N GLY A 83 -7.00 -2.50 8.61
CA GLY A 83 -7.57 -1.64 9.65
C GLY A 83 -9.10 -1.57 9.63
N LYS A 84 -9.72 -1.64 8.45
CA LYS A 84 -11.20 -1.75 8.33
C LYS A 84 -11.72 -3.10 8.80
N PHE A 85 -11.01 -4.19 8.53
CA PHE A 85 -11.37 -5.51 9.05
C PHE A 85 -11.30 -5.57 10.56
N GLU A 86 -10.16 -5.16 11.12
CA GLU A 86 -9.94 -5.16 12.56
C GLU A 86 -10.90 -4.22 13.28
N GLY A 87 -11.13 -3.02 12.72
CA GLY A 87 -12.09 -2.05 13.29
C GLY A 87 -13.56 -2.46 13.19
N ASN A 88 -13.93 -3.40 12.30
CA ASN A 88 -15.29 -3.95 12.22
C ASN A 88 -15.51 -5.14 13.18
N THR A 89 -14.49 -5.53 13.94
CA THR A 89 -14.66 -6.48 15.05
C THR A 89 -14.86 -5.69 16.35
N ASN A 90 -15.92 -6.00 17.10
CA ASN A 90 -16.15 -5.45 18.45
C ASN A 90 -15.19 -6.04 19.51
N GLU A 91 -14.22 -6.85 19.09
CA GLU A 91 -13.22 -7.44 19.96
C GLU A 91 -12.09 -6.43 20.14
N ARG A 92 -11.84 -6.05 21.39
CA ARG A 92 -10.69 -5.19 21.72
C ARG A 92 -9.42 -5.90 21.26
N VAL A 93 -8.71 -5.30 20.32
CA VAL A 93 -7.34 -5.69 19.98
C VAL A 93 -6.48 -5.40 21.21
N TYR A 94 -6.04 -6.45 21.91
CA TYR A 94 -4.97 -6.36 22.90
C TYR A 94 -3.65 -6.54 22.15
N LEU A 95 -2.80 -5.52 22.18
CA LEU A 95 -1.41 -5.56 21.73
C LEU A 95 -0.51 -6.03 22.87
#